data_AF-A0A4W5JU78-F1
#
_entry.id   AF-A0A4W5JU78-F1
#
_cell.length_a   1.000
_cell.length_b   1.000
_cell.length_c   1.000
_cell.angle_alpha   90.00
_cell.angle_beta   90.00
_cell.angle_gamma   90.00
#
_symmetry.space_group_name_H-M   'P 1'
#
loop_
_entity.id
_entity.type
_entity.pdbx_description
1 polymer ?
#
loop_
_entity_poly.entity_id
_entity_poly.type
_entity_poly.pdbx_seq_one_letter_code
_entity_poly.pdbx_strand_id
1 'polypeptide(L)'
;MTRHQNVRFIFGAHALMSKLAHNSQMLRSLLVSSRRSTGRGAFMFEALCVRQQHRGVDSVSGQYDGLYPGHIPTNPIQKALLAVGSGVAALQDPYRHDMVAVLGETTGHLALMTLRDRMRGDPEGYTILTERPRIRLSTLDLSKMASLPDGSFGREYLRFLEDNRVTPDSRMNVKFVDNEELAYVMQRYREVHDLLHTLLGMPTNMLGEVAVKWFEAAQTGLPMCILGAALGPLRLSTRCCPSGSLLIHTVCSDINQGPFQETDCLPC
;
A
#
# COMPACT_ATOMS: atom_id res chain seq x y z
N MET A 1 -1.12 4.88 26.88
CA MET A 1 -0.12 4.35 25.92
C MET A 1 0.06 5.37 24.82
N THR A 2 1.26 5.93 24.72
CA THR A 2 1.58 7.12 23.93
C THR A 2 1.96 6.77 22.49
N ARG A 3 1.73 7.73 21.60
CA ARG A 3 1.89 7.77 20.12
C ARG A 3 3.17 7.14 19.51
N HIS A 4 4.12 6.70 20.33
CA HIS A 4 5.44 6.22 19.92
C HIS A 4 5.65 4.70 19.99
N GLN A 5 4.70 3.93 20.55
CA GLN A 5 4.94 2.50 20.81
C GLN A 5 4.32 1.52 19.79
N ASN A 6 3.55 2.00 18.80
CA ASN A 6 2.88 1.13 17.82
C ASN A 6 3.42 1.26 16.38
N VAL A 7 4.57 1.91 16.17
CA VAL A 7 5.19 2.11 14.82
C VAL A 7 6.62 1.58 14.77
N ARG A 8 6.87 0.47 15.48
CA ARG A 8 8.03 -0.39 15.19
C ARG A 8 7.48 -1.56 14.40
N PHE A 9 7.20 -1.34 13.13
CA PHE A 9 7.22 -2.33 12.03
C PHE A 9 6.71 -1.64 10.76
N ILE A 10 7.41 -1.69 9.63
CA ILE A 10 7.87 -2.92 8.94
C ILE A 10 9.35 -2.86 8.46
N PHE A 11 10.08 -1.74 8.59
CA PHE A 11 11.37 -1.57 7.87
C PHE A 11 12.46 -0.71 8.56
N GLY A 12 12.67 -0.78 9.88
CA GLY A 12 13.85 -0.13 10.50
C GLY A 12 13.88 1.41 10.40
N ALA A 13 12.77 2.07 10.73
CA ALA A 13 12.61 3.51 10.58
C ALA A 13 13.22 4.37 11.72
N HIS A 14 14.36 3.99 12.31
CA HIS A 14 14.97 4.82 13.36
C HIS A 14 15.58 6.12 12.81
N ALA A 15 16.07 6.10 11.55
CA ALA A 15 16.71 7.28 10.94
C ALA A 15 15.73 8.22 10.22
N LEU A 16 14.62 7.70 9.68
CA LEU A 16 13.66 8.51 8.89
C LEU A 16 12.56 9.12 9.76
N MET A 17 12.11 8.41 10.81
CA MET A 17 11.13 8.96 11.75
C MET A 17 11.71 10.11 12.59
N SER A 18 13.02 10.15 12.85
CA SER A 18 13.63 11.29 13.55
C SER A 18 13.62 12.57 12.70
N LYS A 19 13.73 12.43 11.37
CA LYS A 19 13.62 13.55 10.41
C LYS A 19 12.16 13.95 10.13
N LEU A 20 11.23 12.99 10.09
CA LEU A 20 9.79 13.28 9.93
C LEU A 20 9.11 13.77 11.23
N ALA A 21 9.61 13.36 12.40
CA ALA A 21 9.13 13.86 13.69
C ALA A 21 9.54 15.33 13.92
N HIS A 22 10.68 15.78 13.38
CA HIS A 22 11.05 17.19 13.38
C HIS A 22 10.10 18.04 12.51
N ASN A 23 9.57 17.50 11.40
CA ASN A 23 8.55 18.17 10.58
C ASN A 23 7.12 18.08 11.17
N SER A 24 6.88 17.20 12.14
CA SER A 24 5.57 17.05 12.79
C SER A 24 5.23 18.16 13.80
N GLN A 25 6.19 19.05 14.12
CA GLN A 25 5.92 20.28 14.89
C GLN A 25 5.39 21.42 14.00
N MET A 26 5.63 21.39 12.69
CA MET A 26 5.10 22.41 11.76
C MET A 26 3.62 22.16 11.40
N LEU A 27 3.16 20.91 11.47
CA LEU A 27 1.77 20.51 11.17
C LEU A 27 0.76 20.79 12.31
N ARG A 28 1.19 21.42 13.41
CA ARG A 28 0.31 21.76 14.55
C ARG A 28 -0.38 23.12 14.44
N SER A 29 -0.12 23.93 13.42
CA SER A 29 -0.69 25.28 13.29
C SER A 29 -1.82 25.44 12.26
N LEU A 30 -2.32 24.37 11.63
CA LEU A 30 -3.29 24.50 10.52
C LEU A 30 -4.66 23.84 10.70
N LEU A 31 -5.03 23.36 11.88
CA LEU A 31 -6.42 22.92 12.11
C LEU A 31 -6.93 23.40 13.48
N VAL A 32 -7.22 24.70 13.56
CA VAL A 32 -8.22 25.25 14.46
C VAL A 32 -9.23 26.01 13.61
N SER A 33 -10.51 25.76 13.88
CA SER A 33 -11.71 26.43 13.36
C SER A 33 -12.37 25.78 12.12
N SER A 34 -13.35 24.91 12.37
CA SER A 34 -14.74 25.39 12.35
C SER A 34 -15.68 24.38 13.01
N ARG A 35 -16.38 24.85 14.05
CA ARG A 35 -17.52 24.20 14.72
C ARG A 35 -18.80 24.74 14.11
N ARG A 36 -19.74 23.85 13.75
CA ARG A 36 -21.18 23.80 14.16
C ARG A 36 -21.99 23.02 13.12
N SER A 37 -22.64 21.93 13.57
CA SER A 37 -24.11 21.82 13.74
C SER A 37 -24.78 21.47 12.40
N THR A 38 -25.64 20.46 12.22
CA THR A 38 -26.63 19.77 13.07
C THR A 38 -27.21 18.67 12.17
N GLY A 39 -27.69 17.55 12.73
CA GLY A 39 -28.59 16.67 11.98
C GLY A 39 -28.53 15.20 12.38
N ARG A 40 -29.52 14.77 13.15
CA ARG A 40 -29.84 13.37 13.39
C ARG A 40 -30.15 12.66 12.07
N GLY A 41 -29.66 11.45 11.91
CA GLY A 41 -30.06 10.53 10.85
C GLY A 41 -29.57 9.13 11.17
N ALA A 42 -30.37 8.38 11.94
CA ALA A 42 -30.21 6.94 12.02
C ALA A 42 -30.53 6.37 10.63
N PHE A 43 -29.59 5.61 10.05
CA PHE A 43 -29.92 4.74 8.92
C PHE A 43 -29.33 3.36 9.18
N MET A 44 -30.26 2.42 9.31
CA MET A 44 -30.03 0.99 9.40
C MET A 44 -29.34 0.52 8.12
N PHE A 45 -28.28 -0.28 8.26
CA PHE A 45 -27.75 -1.06 7.16
C PHE A 45 -28.70 -2.24 6.89
N GLU A 46 -29.48 -2.12 5.83
CA GLU A 46 -30.25 -3.22 5.27
C GLU A 46 -29.27 -4.20 4.60
N ALA A 47 -29.19 -5.40 5.17
CA ALA A 47 -28.35 -6.47 4.67
C ALA A 47 -28.96 -7.03 3.37
N LEU A 48 -28.40 -6.64 2.22
CA LEU A 48 -28.66 -7.32 0.96
C LEU A 48 -27.95 -8.68 0.96
N CYS A 49 -28.76 -9.70 1.25
CA CYS A 49 -28.40 -11.11 1.26
C CYS A 49 -28.07 -11.57 -0.18
N VAL A 50 -26.78 -11.61 -0.54
CA VAL A 50 -26.33 -12.32 -1.75
C VAL A 50 -26.16 -13.79 -1.41
N ARG A 51 -27.16 -14.57 -1.83
CA ARG A 51 -27.21 -16.03 -1.73
C ARG A 51 -26.23 -16.63 -2.75
N GLN A 52 -24.99 -16.91 -2.33
CA GLN A 52 -24.08 -17.75 -3.11
C GLN A 52 -23.98 -19.13 -2.45
N GLN A 53 -24.38 -20.14 -3.23
CA GLN A 53 -24.51 -21.55 -2.87
C GLN A 53 -23.28 -22.09 -2.13
N HIS A 54 -23.47 -22.48 -0.87
CA HIS A 54 -22.64 -23.49 -0.21
C HIS A 54 -22.84 -24.83 -0.95
N ARG A 55 -21.80 -25.28 -1.66
CA ARG A 55 -21.54 -26.70 -1.83
C ARG A 55 -20.28 -27.01 -1.03
N GLY A 56 -20.45 -27.82 0.02
CA GLY A 56 -19.33 -28.39 0.76
C GLY A 56 -18.42 -29.16 -0.18
N VAL A 57 -17.13 -28.98 0.01
CA VAL A 57 -16.12 -29.97 -0.36
C VAL A 57 -15.24 -30.12 0.86
N ASP A 58 -15.30 -31.35 1.36
CA ASP A 58 -14.56 -31.88 2.48
C ASP A 58 -13.05 -31.69 2.32
N SER A 59 -12.37 -31.76 3.46
CA SER A 59 -10.92 -31.91 3.62
C SER A 59 -10.24 -32.66 2.47
N VAL A 60 -9.48 -31.93 1.65
CA VAL A 60 -8.50 -32.50 0.72
C VAL A 60 -7.13 -31.96 1.09
N SER A 61 -6.28 -32.84 1.62
CA SER A 61 -4.83 -32.70 1.61
C SER A 61 -4.35 -32.65 0.16
N GLY A 62 -4.44 -31.48 -0.46
CA GLY A 62 -4.04 -31.24 -1.84
C GLY A 62 -2.52 -31.13 -1.93
N GLN A 63 -1.90 -32.15 -2.49
CA GLN A 63 -0.51 -32.14 -2.92
C GLN A 63 -0.34 -31.03 -3.96
N TYR A 64 0.36 -29.94 -3.60
CA TYR A 64 0.64 -28.84 -4.52
C TYR A 64 1.79 -29.24 -5.45
N ASP A 65 1.61 -29.15 -6.77
CA ASP A 65 2.69 -29.28 -7.76
C ASP A 65 3.66 -28.07 -7.77
N GLY A 66 3.41 -27.08 -6.90
CA GLY A 66 4.18 -25.84 -6.79
C GLY A 66 4.74 -25.61 -5.38
N LEU A 67 5.58 -24.58 -5.25
CA LEU A 67 6.30 -24.27 -3.99
C LEU A 67 5.37 -23.78 -2.86
N TYR A 68 4.16 -23.33 -3.19
CA TYR A 68 3.10 -22.88 -2.28
C TYR A 68 1.74 -22.90 -3.00
N PRO A 69 0.60 -22.78 -2.28
CA PRO A 69 -0.72 -22.80 -2.89
C PRO A 69 -0.88 -21.70 -3.96
N GLY A 70 -1.17 -22.10 -5.20
CA GLY A 70 -1.35 -21.17 -6.32
C GLY A 70 -0.06 -20.70 -7.02
N HIS A 71 1.11 -21.26 -6.65
CA HIS A 71 2.37 -21.04 -7.37
C HIS A 71 2.28 -21.55 -8.81
N ILE A 72 2.74 -20.72 -9.75
CA ILE A 72 2.86 -21.01 -11.17
C ILE A 72 4.35 -20.95 -11.52
N PRO A 73 5.00 -22.11 -11.76
CA PRO A 73 6.41 -22.13 -12.11
C PRO A 73 6.63 -21.45 -13.46
N THR A 74 7.68 -20.64 -13.57
CA THR A 74 8.03 -19.93 -14.81
C THR A 74 9.49 -20.11 -15.13
N ASN A 75 9.80 -20.34 -16.40
CA ASN A 75 11.19 -20.28 -16.87
C ASN A 75 11.63 -18.82 -17.09
N PRO A 76 12.94 -18.53 -17.24
CA PRO A 76 13.43 -17.16 -17.38
C PRO A 76 12.83 -16.38 -18.56
N ILE A 77 12.53 -17.05 -19.68
CA ILE A 77 11.93 -16.41 -20.86
C ILE A 77 10.47 -16.04 -20.58
N GLN A 78 9.69 -16.98 -20.03
CA GLN A 78 8.31 -16.73 -19.60
C GLN A 78 8.26 -15.58 -18.59
N LYS A 79 9.18 -15.57 -17.62
CA LYS A 79 9.29 -14.50 -16.62
C LYS A 79 9.61 -13.15 -17.24
N ALA A 80 10.54 -13.11 -18.20
CA ALA A 80 10.88 -11.90 -18.93
C ALA A 80 9.70 -11.38 -19.77
N LEU A 81 8.99 -12.27 -20.47
CA LEU A 81 7.79 -11.92 -21.24
C LEU A 81 6.68 -11.39 -20.34
N LEU A 82 6.45 -12.02 -19.18
CA LEU A 82 5.50 -11.55 -18.18
C LEU A 82 5.90 -10.17 -17.64
N ALA A 83 7.17 -9.96 -17.32
CA ALA A 83 7.68 -8.67 -16.85
C ALA A 83 7.46 -7.56 -17.88
N VAL A 84 7.81 -7.80 -19.15
CA VAL A 84 7.63 -6.81 -20.22
C VAL A 84 6.15 -6.55 -20.48
N GLY A 85 5.35 -7.60 -20.66
CA GLY A 85 3.92 -7.47 -20.96
C GLY A 85 3.15 -6.79 -19.84
N SER A 86 3.40 -7.18 -18.59
CA SER A 86 2.78 -6.54 -17.42
C SER A 86 3.28 -5.11 -17.19
N GLY A 87 4.56 -4.82 -17.47
CA GLY A 87 5.10 -3.47 -17.41
C GLY A 87 4.45 -2.52 -18.41
N VAL A 88 4.33 -2.94 -19.68
CA VAL A 88 3.63 -2.15 -20.71
C VAL A 88 2.16 -1.94 -20.32
N ALA A 89 1.47 -2.99 -19.89
CA ALA A 89 0.07 -2.89 -19.49
C ALA A 89 -0.13 -1.98 -18.27
N ALA A 90 0.74 -2.07 -17.26
CA ALA A 90 0.71 -1.19 -16.08
C ALA A 90 1.00 0.28 -16.42
N LEU A 91 1.86 0.54 -17.40
CA LEU A 91 2.11 1.90 -17.89
C LEU A 91 0.92 2.45 -18.70
N GLN A 92 0.24 1.59 -19.46
CA GLN A 92 -0.95 1.96 -20.23
C GLN A 92 -2.15 2.25 -19.32
N ASP A 93 -2.37 1.40 -18.32
CA ASP A 93 -3.43 1.52 -17.33
C ASP A 93 -2.90 1.16 -15.92
N PRO A 94 -2.56 2.16 -15.09
CA PRO A 94 -2.03 1.92 -13.75
C PRO A 94 -3.08 1.40 -12.76
N TYR A 95 -4.37 1.49 -13.07
CA TYR A 95 -5.44 0.90 -12.26
C TYR A 95 -5.58 -0.61 -12.49
N ARG A 96 -4.84 -1.17 -13.45
CA ARG A 96 -4.63 -2.62 -13.58
C ARG A 96 -3.65 -3.12 -12.52
N HIS A 97 -4.14 -3.20 -11.30
CA HIS A 97 -3.40 -3.69 -10.14
C HIS A 97 -2.87 -5.13 -10.35
N ASP A 98 -3.52 -5.92 -11.21
CA ASP A 98 -3.06 -7.24 -11.66
C ASP A 98 -1.73 -7.16 -12.40
N MET A 99 -1.58 -6.20 -13.31
CA MET A 99 -0.36 -6.04 -14.08
C MET A 99 0.77 -5.45 -13.23
N VAL A 100 0.47 -4.52 -12.32
CA VAL A 100 1.46 -4.02 -11.34
C VAL A 100 1.95 -5.15 -10.43
N ALA A 101 1.03 -6.03 -10.00
CA ALA A 101 1.35 -7.20 -9.19
C ALA A 101 2.28 -8.18 -9.94
N VAL A 102 1.95 -8.53 -11.19
CA VAL A 102 2.78 -9.41 -12.03
C VAL A 102 4.15 -8.81 -12.29
N LEU A 103 4.21 -7.51 -12.64
CA LEU A 103 5.47 -6.80 -12.82
C LEU A 103 6.31 -6.89 -11.55
N GLY A 104 5.66 -6.76 -10.39
CA GLY A 104 6.34 -6.85 -9.12
C GLY A 104 6.97 -8.20 -8.83
N GLU A 105 6.23 -9.28 -9.07
CA GLU A 105 6.71 -10.65 -8.84
C GLU A 105 7.84 -11.04 -9.79
N THR A 106 7.75 -10.60 -11.04
CA THR A 106 8.66 -11.01 -12.11
C THR A 106 9.98 -10.25 -12.10
N THR A 107 9.99 -9.02 -11.56
CA THR A 107 11.20 -8.17 -11.47
C THR A 107 11.80 -8.10 -10.07
N GLY A 108 11.06 -8.47 -9.04
CA GLY A 108 11.42 -8.22 -7.64
C GLY A 108 12.47 -9.14 -7.03
N HIS A 109 12.95 -10.18 -7.72
CA HIS A 109 13.71 -11.27 -7.09
C HIS A 109 14.89 -10.81 -6.21
N LEU A 110 15.79 -9.97 -6.74
CA LEU A 110 16.96 -9.48 -5.99
C LEU A 110 16.56 -8.56 -4.82
N ALA A 111 15.56 -7.71 -5.02
CA ALA A 111 15.05 -6.84 -3.97
C ALA A 111 14.40 -7.67 -2.85
N LEU A 112 13.63 -8.71 -3.19
CA LEU A 112 13.02 -9.63 -2.23
C LEU A 112 14.07 -10.40 -1.44
N MET A 113 15.15 -10.86 -2.06
CA MET A 113 16.28 -11.49 -1.33
C MET A 113 16.87 -10.51 -0.31
N THR A 114 17.17 -9.29 -0.75
CA THR A 114 17.71 -8.24 0.12
C THR A 114 16.79 -7.92 1.28
N LEU A 115 15.48 -7.81 1.02
CA LEU A 115 14.47 -7.56 2.06
C LEU A 115 14.37 -8.71 3.06
N ARG A 116 14.33 -9.95 2.55
CA ARG A 116 14.29 -11.16 3.39
C ARG A 116 15.51 -11.24 4.29
N ASP A 117 16.70 -10.94 3.77
CA ASP A 117 17.93 -10.97 4.56
C ASP A 117 17.96 -9.86 5.62
N ARG A 118 17.46 -8.65 5.28
CA ARG A 118 17.26 -7.58 6.27
C ARG A 118 16.27 -7.97 7.36
N MET A 119 15.15 -8.60 7.00
CA MET A 119 14.16 -9.09 7.96
C MET A 119 14.75 -10.16 8.88
N ARG A 120 15.57 -11.08 8.37
CA ARG A 120 16.25 -12.09 9.20
C ARG A 120 17.25 -11.49 10.18
N GLY A 121 17.89 -10.38 9.79
CA GLY A 121 18.83 -9.65 10.64
C GLY A 121 18.16 -8.80 11.74
N ASP A 122 16.84 -8.66 11.71
CA ASP A 122 16.07 -7.90 12.69
C ASP A 122 15.23 -8.85 13.58
N PRO A 123 15.24 -8.73 14.91
CA PRO A 123 14.52 -9.66 15.79
C PRO A 123 13.03 -9.77 15.50
N GLU A 124 12.36 -8.64 15.21
CA GLU A 124 10.93 -8.63 14.93
C GLU A 124 10.66 -9.05 13.47
N GLY A 125 11.60 -8.76 12.55
CA GLY A 125 11.55 -9.24 11.16
C GLY A 125 11.64 -10.75 11.09
N TYR A 126 12.51 -11.33 11.92
CA TYR A 126 12.65 -12.77 12.09
C TYR A 126 11.37 -13.39 12.64
N THR A 127 10.72 -12.76 13.63
CA THR A 127 9.40 -13.19 14.13
C THR A 127 8.36 -13.17 13.01
N ILE A 128 8.29 -12.12 12.19
CA ILE A 128 7.36 -12.06 11.05
C ILE A 128 7.61 -13.15 10.01
N LEU A 129 8.87 -13.48 9.71
CA LEU A 129 9.21 -14.57 8.79
C LEU A 129 8.88 -15.95 9.37
N THR A 130 8.92 -16.08 10.70
CA THR A 130 8.64 -17.32 11.42
C THR A 130 7.13 -17.55 11.59
N GLU A 131 6.41 -16.59 12.17
CA GLU A 131 4.98 -16.69 12.49
C GLU A 131 4.07 -16.51 11.28
N ARG A 132 4.59 -15.85 10.24
CA ARG A 132 3.89 -15.59 8.97
C ARG A 132 2.50 -14.95 9.10
N PRO A 133 2.34 -13.88 9.93
CA PRO A 133 1.04 -13.25 10.12
C PRO A 133 0.46 -12.69 8.81
N ARG A 134 -0.84 -12.87 8.62
CA ARG A 134 -1.59 -12.41 7.44
C ARG A 134 -2.52 -11.27 7.81
N ILE A 135 -2.61 -10.24 6.96
CA ILE A 135 -3.64 -9.19 7.11
C ILE A 135 -4.79 -9.54 6.17
N ARG A 136 -5.82 -10.14 6.75
CA ARG A 136 -7.08 -10.50 6.09
C ARG A 136 -8.26 -9.98 6.87
N LEU A 137 -9.43 -9.90 6.24
CA LEU A 137 -10.65 -9.55 6.95
C LEU A 137 -10.92 -10.52 8.11
N SER A 138 -10.67 -11.81 7.92
CA SER A 138 -10.84 -12.85 8.94
C SER A 138 -9.90 -12.73 10.14
N THR A 139 -8.81 -11.99 10.00
CA THR A 139 -7.81 -11.80 11.08
C THR A 139 -7.98 -10.46 11.81
N LEU A 140 -8.82 -9.57 11.29
CA LEU A 140 -9.06 -8.25 11.86
C LEU A 140 -10.37 -8.24 12.64
N ASP A 141 -10.33 -7.68 13.84
CA ASP A 141 -11.53 -7.41 14.64
C ASP A 141 -12.06 -6.01 14.31
N LEU A 142 -12.91 -5.93 13.29
CA LEU A 142 -13.47 -4.66 12.82
C LEU A 142 -14.31 -3.96 13.88
N SER A 143 -15.03 -4.71 14.70
CA SER A 143 -15.84 -4.16 15.81
C SER A 143 -14.94 -3.46 16.83
N LYS A 144 -13.83 -4.10 17.19
CA LYS A 144 -12.82 -3.48 18.06
C LYS A 144 -12.19 -2.26 17.40
N MET A 145 -11.80 -2.35 16.13
CA MET A 145 -11.24 -1.20 15.40
C MET A 145 -12.20 -0.02 15.35
N ALA A 146 -13.49 -0.27 15.16
CA ALA A 146 -14.53 0.75 15.17
C ALA A 146 -14.67 1.43 16.55
N SER A 147 -14.46 0.69 17.64
CA SER A 147 -14.53 1.19 19.02
C SER A 147 -13.30 1.99 19.46
N LEU A 148 -12.19 1.95 18.69
CA LEU A 148 -10.98 2.67 19.04
C LEU A 148 -11.18 4.20 18.89
N PRO A 149 -10.47 5.03 19.68
CA PRO A 149 -10.54 6.48 19.55
C PRO A 149 -10.18 6.98 18.15
N ASP A 150 -10.80 8.07 17.71
CA ASP A 150 -10.41 8.76 16.49
C ASP A 150 -8.93 9.18 16.52
N GLY A 151 -8.26 9.11 15.36
CA GLY A 151 -6.82 9.31 15.24
C GLY A 151 -5.95 8.14 15.72
N SER A 152 -6.54 7.07 16.25
CA SER A 152 -5.81 5.81 16.44
C SER A 152 -5.65 5.08 15.10
N PHE A 153 -4.54 4.38 14.92
CA PHE A 153 -4.23 3.73 13.64
C PHE A 153 -5.30 2.72 13.20
N GLY A 154 -5.81 1.89 14.13
CA GLY A 154 -6.87 0.93 13.81
C GLY A 154 -8.19 1.59 13.40
N ARG A 155 -8.56 2.70 14.04
CA ARG A 155 -9.76 3.48 13.69
C ARG A 155 -9.63 4.13 12.32
N GLU A 156 -8.49 4.75 12.04
CA GLU A 156 -8.23 5.40 10.75
C GLU A 156 -8.06 4.38 9.61
N TYR A 157 -7.50 3.20 9.89
CA TYR A 157 -7.41 2.13 8.89
C TYR A 157 -8.80 1.61 8.52
N LEU A 158 -9.69 1.42 9.50
CA LEU A 158 -11.08 1.05 9.22
C LEU A 158 -11.76 2.10 8.33
N ARG A 159 -11.61 3.39 8.68
CA ARG A 159 -12.14 4.51 7.88
C ARG A 159 -11.58 4.50 6.46
N PHE A 160 -10.27 4.26 6.29
CA PHE A 160 -9.65 4.15 4.98
C PHE A 160 -10.29 3.04 4.13
N LEU A 161 -10.52 1.85 4.71
CA LEU A 161 -11.17 0.73 4.01
C LEU A 161 -12.60 1.10 3.59
N GLU A 162 -13.36 1.74 4.47
CA GLU A 162 -14.75 2.18 4.22
C GLU A 162 -14.82 3.26 3.12
N ASP A 163 -14.01 4.32 3.24
CA ASP A 163 -14.01 5.47 2.32
C ASP A 163 -13.62 5.06 0.90
N ASN A 164 -12.63 4.17 0.78
CA ASN A 164 -12.14 3.67 -0.51
C ASN A 164 -12.93 2.45 -1.03
N ARG A 165 -13.86 1.92 -0.24
CA ARG A 165 -14.65 0.71 -0.55
C ARG A 165 -13.77 -0.49 -0.92
N VAL A 166 -12.66 -0.66 -0.20
CA VAL A 166 -11.71 -1.76 -0.38
C VAL A 166 -11.72 -2.71 0.82
N THR A 167 -11.28 -3.94 0.58
CA THR A 167 -11.10 -4.95 1.62
C THR A 167 -9.65 -5.46 1.60
N PRO A 168 -9.04 -5.79 2.76
CA PRO A 168 -7.72 -6.41 2.78
C PRO A 168 -7.61 -7.67 1.91
N ASP A 169 -8.73 -8.40 1.75
CA ASP A 169 -8.80 -9.64 0.97
C ASP A 169 -8.78 -9.40 -0.56
N SER A 170 -8.91 -8.15 -1.01
CA SER A 170 -8.84 -7.80 -2.44
C SER A 170 -7.43 -7.94 -3.02
N ARG A 171 -6.41 -8.04 -2.16
CA ARG A 171 -5.01 -8.17 -2.57
C ARG A 171 -4.76 -9.57 -3.15
N MET A 172 -4.36 -9.60 -4.42
CA MET A 172 -4.08 -10.86 -5.11
C MET A 172 -2.93 -11.63 -4.46
N ASN A 173 -3.13 -12.95 -4.38
CA ASN A 173 -2.09 -13.90 -4.00
C ASN A 173 -0.92 -13.84 -5.00
N VAL A 174 0.30 -13.94 -4.49
CA VAL A 174 1.53 -14.11 -5.28
C VAL A 174 1.49 -15.44 -6.05
N LYS A 175 2.04 -15.49 -7.27
CA LYS A 175 1.99 -16.66 -8.16
C LYS A 175 3.32 -17.02 -8.82
N PHE A 176 4.13 -16.04 -9.19
CA PHE A 176 5.29 -16.15 -10.10
C PHE A 176 6.64 -15.98 -9.39
N VAL A 177 6.64 -16.00 -8.05
CA VAL A 177 7.88 -16.01 -7.24
C VAL A 177 8.27 -17.45 -6.95
N ASP A 178 9.42 -17.89 -7.45
CA ASP A 178 9.90 -19.28 -7.35
C ASP A 178 10.68 -19.55 -6.06
N ASN A 179 10.20 -19.01 -4.94
CA ASN A 179 10.68 -19.30 -3.60
C ASN A 179 9.57 -18.98 -2.59
N GLU A 180 9.24 -19.92 -1.73
CA GLU A 180 8.11 -19.83 -0.80
C GLU A 180 8.26 -18.67 0.20
N GLU A 181 9.44 -18.48 0.79
CA GLU A 181 9.69 -17.42 1.75
C GLU A 181 9.72 -16.04 1.08
N LEU A 182 10.31 -15.93 -0.12
CA LEU A 182 10.27 -14.68 -0.90
C LEU A 182 8.85 -14.35 -1.37
N ALA A 183 8.05 -15.37 -1.70
CA ALA A 183 6.64 -15.19 -2.04
C ALA A 183 5.86 -14.65 -0.85
N TYR A 184 6.15 -15.13 0.37
CA TYR A 184 5.60 -14.57 1.60
C TYR A 184 6.02 -13.10 1.80
N VAL A 185 7.30 -12.75 1.62
CA VAL A 185 7.77 -11.34 1.72
C VAL A 185 7.06 -10.45 0.70
N MET A 186 6.94 -10.89 -0.55
CA MET A 186 6.23 -10.16 -1.61
C MET A 186 4.75 -9.99 -1.27
N GLN A 187 4.13 -11.04 -0.72
CA GLN A 187 2.74 -10.99 -0.34
C GLN A 187 2.50 -10.07 0.87
N ARG A 188 3.41 -10.08 1.84
CA ARG A 188 3.37 -9.17 2.99
C ARG A 188 3.48 -7.72 2.53
N TYR A 189 4.35 -7.42 1.57
CA TYR A 189 4.42 -6.11 0.92
C TYR A 189 3.06 -5.67 0.35
N ARG A 190 2.31 -6.56 -0.33
CA ARG A 190 0.98 -6.23 -0.85
C ARG A 190 -0.04 -5.92 0.24
N GLU A 191 -0.02 -6.72 1.30
CA GLU A 191 -0.97 -6.59 2.41
C GLU A 191 -0.79 -5.29 3.20
N VAL A 192 0.44 -4.78 3.28
CA VAL A 192 0.74 -3.58 4.07
C VAL A 192 0.57 -2.28 3.28
N HIS A 193 0.35 -2.36 1.97
CA HIS A 193 0.20 -1.17 1.12
C HIS A 193 -0.94 -0.24 1.58
N ASP A 194 -2.13 -0.79 1.87
CA ASP A 194 -3.27 0.00 2.37
C ASP A 194 -3.01 0.59 3.77
N LEU A 195 -2.24 -0.14 4.58
CA LEU A 195 -1.75 0.35 5.87
C LEU A 195 -0.81 1.55 5.70
N LEU A 196 0.02 1.56 4.64
CA LEU A 196 0.92 2.68 4.34
C LEU A 196 0.15 3.94 3.91
N HIS A 197 -0.91 3.80 3.10
CA HIS A 197 -1.80 4.92 2.80
C HIS A 197 -2.37 5.53 4.07
N THR A 198 -2.86 4.69 4.99
CA THR A 198 -3.41 5.14 6.28
C THR A 198 -2.34 5.80 7.15
N LEU A 199 -1.16 5.18 7.27
CA LEU A 199 -0.08 5.66 8.12
C LEU A 199 0.47 7.02 7.65
N LEU A 200 0.54 7.21 6.32
CA LEU A 200 1.05 8.43 5.70
C LEU A 200 -0.04 9.49 5.49
N GLY A 201 -1.31 9.14 5.69
CA GLY A 201 -2.45 10.02 5.39
C GLY A 201 -2.58 10.35 3.90
N MET A 202 -2.13 9.44 3.02
CA MET A 202 -2.13 9.65 1.57
C MET A 202 -3.41 9.07 0.94
N PRO A 203 -4.15 9.84 0.13
CA PRO A 203 -5.31 9.33 -0.60
C PRO A 203 -4.91 8.33 -1.68
N THR A 204 -5.87 7.61 -2.24
CA THR A 204 -5.70 6.66 -3.37
C THR A 204 -5.81 7.33 -4.75
N ASN A 205 -5.65 8.66 -4.81
CA ASN A 205 -5.53 9.37 -6.07
C ASN A 205 -4.11 9.23 -6.64
N MET A 206 -3.90 9.60 -7.90
CA MET A 206 -2.61 9.42 -8.59
C MET A 206 -1.42 10.02 -7.81
N LEU A 207 -1.59 11.19 -7.19
CA LEU A 207 -0.51 11.84 -6.43
C LEU A 207 -0.20 11.06 -5.15
N GLY A 208 -1.23 10.64 -4.41
CA GLY A 208 -1.07 9.84 -3.19
C GLY A 208 -0.45 8.47 -3.48
N GLU A 209 -0.86 7.81 -4.57
CA GLU A 209 -0.23 6.56 -5.05
C GLU A 209 1.25 6.77 -5.35
N VAL A 210 1.63 7.82 -6.08
CA VAL A 210 3.03 8.13 -6.37
C VAL A 210 3.83 8.40 -5.09
N ALA A 211 3.25 9.13 -4.12
CA ALA A 211 3.89 9.40 -2.84
C ALA A 211 4.14 8.11 -2.04
N VAL A 212 3.13 7.22 -1.95
CA VAL A 212 3.27 5.91 -1.32
C VAL A 212 4.30 5.05 -2.08
N LYS A 213 4.33 5.09 -3.41
CA LYS A 213 5.32 4.37 -4.22
C LYS A 213 6.74 4.85 -3.96
N TRP A 214 6.98 6.14 -3.77
CA TRP A 214 8.29 6.65 -3.35
C TRP A 214 8.71 6.11 -1.98
N PHE A 215 7.79 6.12 -1.02
CA PHE A 215 8.04 5.54 0.30
C PHE A 215 8.36 4.05 0.20
N GLU A 216 7.54 3.29 -0.53
CA GLU A 216 7.75 1.86 -0.78
C GLU A 216 9.08 1.60 -1.50
N ALA A 217 9.43 2.39 -2.52
CA ALA A 217 10.67 2.26 -3.26
C ALA A 217 11.89 2.44 -2.35
N ALA A 218 11.87 3.44 -1.48
CA ALA A 218 12.95 3.69 -0.52
C ALA A 218 13.12 2.56 0.50
N GLN A 219 12.02 1.96 0.97
CA GLN A 219 12.07 0.88 1.96
C GLN A 219 12.43 -0.48 1.33
N THR A 220 11.83 -0.79 0.18
CA THR A 220 11.82 -2.14 -0.39
C THR A 220 12.86 -2.33 -1.49
N GLY A 221 13.25 -1.27 -2.20
CA GLY A 221 14.09 -1.37 -3.40
C GLY A 221 13.43 -2.14 -4.55
N LEU A 222 12.14 -2.42 -4.44
CA LEU A 222 11.40 -3.20 -5.40
C LEU A 222 11.26 -2.43 -6.73
N PRO A 223 11.63 -3.02 -7.90
CA PRO A 223 11.66 -2.29 -9.17
C PRO A 223 10.33 -1.69 -9.58
N MET A 224 9.21 -2.39 -9.34
CA MET A 224 7.88 -1.87 -9.69
C MET A 224 7.47 -0.65 -8.84
N CYS A 225 7.95 -0.54 -7.60
CA CYS A 225 7.77 0.65 -6.78
C CYS A 225 8.56 1.83 -7.34
N ILE A 226 9.84 1.58 -7.68
CA ILE A 226 10.72 2.61 -8.26
C ILE A 226 10.15 3.12 -9.59
N LEU A 227 9.74 2.20 -10.47
CA LEU A 227 9.14 2.54 -11.76
C LEU A 227 7.80 3.28 -11.58
N GLY A 228 6.94 2.82 -10.68
CA GLY A 228 5.67 3.49 -10.37
C GLY A 228 5.88 4.92 -9.84
N ALA A 229 6.84 5.09 -8.95
CA ALA A 229 7.21 6.39 -8.38
C ALA A 229 7.80 7.35 -9.42
N ALA A 230 8.65 6.83 -10.32
CA ALA A 230 9.33 7.63 -11.34
C ALA A 230 8.43 7.96 -12.54
N LEU A 231 7.58 7.02 -12.97
CA LEU A 231 6.77 7.13 -14.19
C LEU A 231 5.34 7.61 -13.93
N GLY A 232 4.81 7.46 -12.71
CA GLY A 232 3.49 7.99 -12.33
C GLY A 232 3.31 9.50 -12.59
N PRO A 233 4.30 10.36 -12.28
CA PRO A 233 4.26 11.79 -12.60
C PRO A 233 4.08 12.14 -14.09
N LEU A 234 4.55 11.29 -15.00
CA LEU A 234 4.42 11.53 -16.45
C LEU A 234 2.95 11.58 -16.90
N ARG A 235 2.04 10.93 -16.16
CA ARG A 235 0.59 10.97 -16.39
C ARG A 235 -0.09 12.20 -15.78
N LEU A 236 0.51 12.82 -14.77
CA LEU A 236 0.03 14.10 -14.22
C LEU A 236 0.32 15.25 -15.18
N SER A 237 1.50 15.22 -15.82
CA SER A 237 1.94 16.25 -16.78
C SER A 237 1.15 16.25 -18.10
N THR A 238 0.35 15.22 -18.38
CA THR A 238 -0.42 15.12 -19.65
C THR A 238 -1.86 15.63 -19.54
N ARG A 239 -2.32 16.04 -18.34
CA ARG A 239 -3.66 16.63 -18.13
C ARG A 239 -3.66 18.10 -17.72
N CYS A 240 -2.53 18.65 -17.26
CA CYS A 240 -2.32 20.08 -17.09
C CYS A 240 -1.21 20.53 -18.07
N CYS A 241 -1.63 21.24 -19.13
CA CYS A 241 -0.92 22.11 -20.10
C CYS A 241 0.63 22.02 -20.34
N PRO A 242 1.08 22.34 -21.59
CA PRO A 242 2.42 22.08 -22.06
C PRO A 242 3.42 23.13 -21.53
N SER A 243 4.16 22.79 -20.49
CA SER A 243 5.50 23.34 -20.23
C SER A 243 6.22 22.39 -19.27
N GLY A 244 6.92 21.43 -19.88
CA GLY A 244 7.76 20.48 -19.18
C GLY A 244 8.94 21.19 -18.55
N SER A 245 8.81 21.57 -17.28
CA SER A 245 9.94 21.78 -16.37
C SER A 245 9.57 21.81 -14.89
N LEU A 246 8.28 21.77 -14.52
CA LEU A 246 7.84 22.16 -13.18
C LEU A 246 7.17 21.04 -12.34
N LEU A 247 7.41 19.75 -12.62
CA LEU A 247 6.82 18.68 -11.79
C LEU A 247 7.84 18.01 -10.85
N ILE A 248 9.10 17.88 -11.28
CA ILE A 248 10.15 17.26 -10.44
C ILE A 248 10.55 18.21 -9.31
N HIS A 249 10.59 19.51 -9.57
CA HIS A 249 10.94 20.50 -8.56
C HIS A 249 9.79 20.72 -7.55
N THR A 250 8.54 20.61 -7.95
CA THR A 250 7.38 20.83 -7.06
C THR A 250 7.21 19.69 -6.06
N VAL A 251 7.37 18.42 -6.46
CA VAL A 251 7.32 17.30 -5.50
C VAL A 251 8.48 17.34 -4.49
N CYS A 252 9.65 17.88 -4.85
CA CYS A 252 10.78 18.06 -3.92
C CYS A 252 10.78 19.40 -3.16
N SER A 253 10.21 20.47 -3.72
CA SER A 253 10.21 21.82 -3.15
C SER A 253 8.97 22.09 -2.30
N ASP A 254 7.86 21.42 -2.55
CA ASP A 254 6.64 21.49 -1.72
C ASP A 254 6.78 20.71 -0.40
N ILE A 255 7.81 19.85 -0.30
CA ILE A 255 8.25 19.25 0.97
C ILE A 255 9.02 20.29 1.82
N ASN A 256 9.54 21.37 1.21
CA ASN A 256 10.41 22.36 1.83
C ASN A 256 9.80 23.77 1.94
N GLN A 257 8.62 24.02 1.36
CA GLN A 257 7.91 25.29 1.49
C GLN A 257 6.57 25.02 2.17
N GLY A 258 6.25 25.87 3.16
CA GLY A 258 5.05 25.75 4.00
C GLY A 258 3.73 25.83 3.22
N PRO A 259 2.59 25.90 3.91
CA PRO A 259 1.28 25.67 3.32
C PRO A 259 0.97 26.61 2.15
N PHE A 260 0.50 26.01 1.06
CA PHE A 260 -0.09 26.66 -0.10
C PHE A 260 -1.26 27.55 0.34
N GLN A 261 -1.18 28.86 0.09
CA GLN A 261 -2.33 29.73 0.24
C GLN A 261 -3.33 29.44 -0.89
N GLU A 262 -4.60 29.31 -0.52
CA GLU A 262 -5.74 29.12 -1.41
C GLU A 262 -6.07 30.44 -2.13
N THR A 263 -5.18 30.91 -3.00
CA THR A 263 -5.45 31.97 -3.97
C THR A 263 -4.54 31.74 -5.16
N ASP A 264 -5.06 31.04 -6.18
CA ASP A 264 -4.74 31.20 -7.61
C ASP A 264 -5.16 29.94 -8.39
N CYS A 265 -6.47 29.65 -8.36
CA CYS A 265 -7.09 28.84 -9.40
C CYS A 265 -7.72 29.82 -10.40
N LEU A 266 -7.00 30.14 -11.48
CA LEU A 266 -7.66 30.63 -12.69
C LEU A 266 -8.47 29.47 -13.29
N PRO A 267 -9.71 29.70 -13.75
CA PRO A 267 -10.59 28.63 -14.21
C PRO A 267 -10.13 28.09 -15.57
N CYS A 268 -10.18 26.76 -15.71
CA CYS A 268 -10.29 26.06 -16.98
C CYS A 268 -11.59 25.26 -16.96
#